data_AF-A0A4Y8YA18-F1
#
_entry.id   AF-A0A4Y8YA18-F1
#
_cell.length_a   1.000
_cell.length_b   1.000
_cell.length_c   1.000
_cell.angle_alpha   90.00
_cell.angle_beta   90.00
_cell.angle_gamma   90.00
#
_symmetry.space_group_name_H-M   'P 1'
#
loop_
_entity.id
_entity.type
_entity.pdbx_description
1 polymer ?
#
loop_
_entity_poly.entity_id
_entity_poly.type
_entity_poly.pdbx_seq_one_letter_code
_entity_poly.pdbx_strand_id
1 'polypeptide(L)'
;MRGIPRIPGQRAAADDLEPPAADVLRRALEGAARAAQAARESREREEPDEPDERDEQHGDAGTADEATVPEPDGVTGDAAWAVTDGVTGDTAPGTAHEPAHPPDPAEEPHMRAPAPEPAGPPPSHSVLKSLLGAWALAACSPEETTHVEDHLTECAPCADEALKLRDAVGLLQADRNLDLPPLLRSRVLENCLDRRAARIPVPVWATPYDAETARLDALLRDIGDAEWHAPLQLKWFEKEETATRRATVAGVIGHLMTVDGLVASALGLDDPLGASAPQSPTDRTEALWRAAHSPPTRTIHEPWRDQSHTLIRTVSFAGRGVAELSVSYGEFALPLRDAMIDRAFECWIHGWDIANAVVYPYPAPSGPHLHAMINLATQLIPSTLAARRRAGLASPAQQLVVPGSPGRSLHLEVEGAGGGDWYIALDSPAAVGSAERSVAQVALDDVEFCQLVAGHISPDEAAAGQDGDRDAIRDVLFAAASLSRL
;
A
#
# COMPACT_ATOMS: atom_id res chain seq x y z
N MET A 1 -24.65 5.83 70.57
CA MET A 1 -25.09 6.19 69.21
C MET A 1 -24.32 7.44 68.77
N ARG A 2 -23.41 7.28 67.81
CA ARG A 2 -22.61 8.35 67.19
C ARG A 2 -23.42 8.96 66.04
N GLY A 3 -23.50 10.29 65.98
CA GLY A 3 -23.98 11.02 64.80
C GLY A 3 -22.86 11.09 63.74
N ILE A 4 -23.24 10.84 62.49
CA ILE A 4 -22.34 10.78 61.33
C ILE A 4 -21.97 12.21 60.89
N PRO A 5 -20.69 12.54 60.63
CA PRO A 5 -20.30 13.82 60.03
C PRO A 5 -20.61 13.84 58.51
N ARG A 6 -21.18 14.95 58.03
CA ARG A 6 -21.42 15.21 56.59
C ARG A 6 -20.09 15.40 55.84
N ILE A 7 -19.94 14.69 54.73
CA ILE A 7 -18.83 14.79 53.77
C ILE A 7 -19.04 16.04 52.88
N PRO A 8 -18.03 16.90 52.62
CA PRO A 8 -18.13 18.01 51.68
C PRO A 8 -18.25 17.51 50.23
N GLY A 9 -19.08 18.17 49.42
CA GLY A 9 -19.29 17.83 48.00
C GLY A 9 -18.04 18.02 47.13
N GLN A 10 -18.00 17.27 46.02
CA GLN A 10 -16.93 17.26 45.03
C GLN A 10 -16.68 18.65 44.42
N ARG A 11 -15.43 19.09 44.43
CA ARG A 11 -14.94 20.17 43.56
C ARG A 11 -14.74 19.61 42.15
N ALA A 12 -15.16 20.36 41.14
CA ALA A 12 -14.90 20.01 39.75
C ALA A 12 -13.42 20.24 39.42
N ALA A 13 -12.82 19.34 38.63
CA ALA A 13 -11.43 19.41 38.19
C ALA A 13 -11.15 20.52 37.14
N ALA A 14 -12.02 21.53 37.05
CA ALA A 14 -11.87 22.66 36.13
C ALA A 14 -11.08 23.83 36.74
N ASP A 15 -10.75 23.78 38.03
CA ASP A 15 -10.08 24.88 38.73
C ASP A 15 -8.54 24.73 38.82
N ASP A 16 -7.94 23.65 38.32
CA ASP A 16 -6.50 23.35 38.48
C ASP A 16 -5.77 23.02 37.15
N LEU A 17 -5.98 23.78 36.07
CA LEU A 17 -5.15 23.70 34.86
C LEU A 17 -4.74 25.08 34.30
N GLU A 18 -3.45 25.19 33.98
CA GLU A 18 -2.86 26.35 33.30
C GLU A 18 -3.37 26.48 31.83
N PRO A 19 -3.63 27.70 31.33
CA PRO A 19 -4.49 27.92 30.15
C PRO A 19 -3.94 27.55 28.74
N PRO A 20 -2.63 27.53 28.42
CA PRO A 20 -2.22 27.59 27.01
C PRO A 20 -2.30 26.26 26.23
N ALA A 21 -2.30 25.09 26.89
CA ALA A 21 -2.24 23.80 26.18
C ALA A 21 -3.60 23.33 25.60
N ALA A 22 -4.70 23.62 26.29
CA ALA A 22 -6.06 23.24 25.86
C ALA A 22 -6.55 24.04 24.65
N ASP A 23 -6.06 25.26 24.47
CA ASP A 23 -6.40 26.11 23.33
C ASP A 23 -5.63 25.70 22.06
N VAL A 24 -4.42 25.15 22.19
CA VAL A 24 -3.63 24.66 21.05
C VAL A 24 -4.27 23.41 20.44
N LEU A 25 -4.66 22.45 21.27
CA LEU A 25 -5.30 21.21 20.79
C LEU A 25 -6.66 21.48 20.13
N ARG A 26 -7.45 22.40 20.68
CA ARG A 26 -8.74 22.80 20.09
C ARG A 26 -8.56 23.44 18.72
N ARG A 27 -7.58 24.33 18.57
CA ARG A 27 -7.27 24.97 17.28
C ARG A 27 -6.75 23.97 16.25
N ALA A 28 -5.99 22.96 16.67
CA ALA A 28 -5.52 21.90 15.78
C ALA A 28 -6.67 21.04 15.25
N LEU A 29 -7.60 20.63 16.12
CA LEU A 29 -8.78 19.85 15.73
C LEU A 29 -9.74 20.65 14.83
N GLU A 30 -9.95 21.93 15.13
CA GLU A 30 -10.72 22.83 14.27
C GLU A 30 -10.02 23.13 12.92
N GLY A 31 -8.69 23.09 12.90
CA GLY A 31 -7.89 23.22 11.67
C GLY A 31 -8.03 21.99 10.78
N ALA A 32 -7.94 20.79 11.37
CA ALA A 32 -8.12 19.52 10.66
C ALA A 32 -9.54 19.39 10.08
N ALA A 33 -10.57 19.80 10.83
CA ALA A 33 -11.94 19.80 10.34
C ALA A 33 -12.14 20.75 9.13
N ARG A 34 -11.50 21.93 9.17
CA ARG A 34 -11.54 22.90 8.07
C ARG A 34 -10.77 22.41 6.83
N ALA A 35 -9.62 21.77 7.02
CA ALA A 35 -8.84 21.18 5.94
C ALA A 35 -9.61 20.02 5.25
N ALA A 36 -10.27 19.17 6.04
CA ALA A 36 -11.11 18.09 5.52
C ALA A 36 -12.32 18.61 4.71
N GLN A 37 -12.88 19.74 5.12
CA GLN A 37 -13.96 20.39 4.37
C GLN A 37 -13.45 21.07 3.09
N ALA A 38 -12.31 21.77 3.14
CA ALA A 38 -11.67 22.36 1.96
C ALA A 38 -11.26 21.30 0.93
N ALA A 39 -10.81 20.12 1.37
CA ALA A 39 -10.48 18.99 0.49
C ALA A 39 -11.72 18.35 -0.18
N ARG A 40 -12.91 18.45 0.45
CA ARG A 40 -14.18 18.04 -0.17
C ARG A 40 -14.63 19.07 -1.21
N GLU A 41 -14.54 20.35 -0.87
CA GLU A 41 -14.89 21.46 -1.77
C GLU A 41 -13.93 21.58 -2.97
N SER A 42 -12.65 21.20 -2.82
CA SER A 42 -11.69 21.14 -3.92
C SER A 42 -11.94 19.95 -4.85
N ARG A 43 -12.35 18.79 -4.30
CA ARG A 43 -12.78 17.63 -5.11
C ARG A 43 -14.05 17.89 -5.92
N GLU A 44 -14.92 18.78 -5.45
CA GLU A 44 -16.11 19.23 -6.20
C GLU A 44 -15.78 20.31 -7.26
N ARG A 45 -14.57 20.91 -7.23
CA ARG A 45 -14.11 21.94 -8.18
C ARG A 45 -13.14 21.44 -9.26
N GLU A 46 -12.61 20.22 -9.12
CA GLU A 46 -11.63 19.61 -10.05
C GLU A 46 -12.27 18.56 -10.99
N GLU A 47 -13.50 18.80 -11.48
CA GLU A 47 -13.89 18.25 -12.79
C GLU A 47 -13.25 19.11 -13.89
N PRO A 48 -12.41 18.55 -14.79
CA PRO A 48 -11.73 19.35 -15.80
C PRO A 48 -12.60 19.58 -17.04
N ASP A 49 -12.71 20.85 -17.46
CA ASP A 49 -13.09 21.26 -18.81
C ASP A 49 -12.04 20.74 -19.83
N GLU A 50 -12.52 20.21 -20.96
CA GLU A 50 -11.71 19.75 -22.10
C GLU A 50 -10.98 20.92 -22.81
N PRO A 51 -9.79 20.69 -23.41
CA PRO A 51 -9.06 21.74 -24.12
C PRO A 51 -9.58 21.98 -25.56
N ASP A 52 -9.77 23.26 -25.88
CA ASP A 52 -10.12 23.86 -27.18
C ASP A 52 -9.03 23.63 -28.24
N GLU A 53 -9.31 22.80 -29.26
CA GLU A 53 -8.50 22.67 -30.48
C GLU A 53 -8.78 23.85 -31.44
N ARG A 54 -7.74 24.64 -31.75
CA ARG A 54 -7.77 25.63 -32.83
C ARG A 54 -7.02 25.14 -34.08
N ASP A 55 -7.77 25.16 -35.18
CA ASP A 55 -7.42 24.99 -36.60
C ASP A 55 -6.15 25.74 -37.07
N GLU A 56 -5.37 25.09 -37.96
CA GLU A 56 -4.75 25.78 -39.11
C GLU A 56 -4.80 24.88 -40.37
N GLN A 57 -5.45 25.40 -41.42
CA GLN A 57 -5.66 24.79 -42.74
C GLN A 57 -4.49 25.03 -43.72
N HIS A 58 -4.41 24.11 -44.68
CA HIS A 58 -3.51 23.96 -45.83
C HIS A 58 -3.18 25.19 -46.71
N GLY A 59 -1.96 25.18 -47.27
CA GLY A 59 -1.55 25.86 -48.51
C GLY A 59 -0.30 25.22 -49.14
N ASP A 60 -0.30 25.06 -50.46
CA ASP A 60 0.48 24.16 -51.31
C ASP A 60 1.82 24.72 -51.88
N ALA A 61 2.66 23.78 -52.35
CA ALA A 61 3.69 23.83 -53.41
C ALA A 61 5.17 24.22 -53.12
N GLY A 62 6.09 23.29 -53.43
CA GLY A 62 7.31 23.61 -54.21
C GLY A 62 8.69 23.11 -53.72
N THR A 63 9.11 21.95 -54.25
CA THR A 63 10.49 21.58 -54.72
C THR A 63 11.74 21.64 -53.80
N ALA A 64 12.39 20.46 -53.69
CA ALA A 64 13.84 20.13 -53.73
C ALA A 64 14.87 20.98 -52.96
N ASP A 65 15.63 20.38 -52.03
CA ASP A 65 16.96 19.76 -52.25
C ASP A 65 17.73 19.56 -50.92
N GLU A 66 18.64 18.58 -50.92
CA GLU A 66 19.88 18.37 -50.12
C GLU A 66 19.99 18.62 -48.59
N ALA A 67 20.39 17.53 -47.91
CA ALA A 67 21.35 17.36 -46.81
C ALA A 67 21.72 18.54 -45.86
N THR A 68 21.77 18.25 -44.54
CA THR A 68 23.01 18.10 -43.71
C THR A 68 22.69 18.23 -42.21
N VAL A 69 23.30 17.37 -41.39
CA VAL A 69 23.30 17.35 -39.91
C VAL A 69 24.23 18.44 -39.34
N PRO A 70 23.92 19.06 -38.18
CA PRO A 70 24.93 19.03 -37.12
C PRO A 70 24.37 18.85 -35.69
N GLU A 71 25.24 18.29 -34.86
CA GLU A 71 25.15 18.11 -33.41
C GLU A 71 25.55 19.39 -32.62
N PRO A 72 25.47 19.40 -31.27
CA PRO A 72 25.26 20.59 -30.46
C PRO A 72 26.54 21.18 -29.86
N ASP A 73 26.49 22.48 -29.54
CA ASP A 73 27.47 23.13 -28.66
C ASP A 73 26.76 23.72 -27.44
N GLY A 74 27.24 23.31 -26.26
CA GLY A 74 26.91 23.94 -25.00
C GLY A 74 27.66 25.25 -24.78
N VAL A 75 27.36 25.91 -23.66
CA VAL A 75 28.29 26.57 -22.73
C VAL A 75 27.49 27.51 -21.81
N THR A 76 27.49 27.14 -20.53
CA THR A 76 27.60 27.93 -19.28
C THR A 76 26.96 29.33 -19.16
N GLY A 77 26.35 29.57 -17.99
CA GLY A 77 26.30 30.93 -17.42
C GLY A 77 25.32 31.08 -16.27
N ASP A 78 25.82 30.92 -15.04
CA ASP A 78 25.24 31.48 -13.82
C ASP A 78 24.88 32.96 -13.98
N ALA A 79 23.74 33.39 -13.44
CA ALA A 79 23.68 34.38 -12.35
C ALA A 79 22.26 34.89 -12.12
N ALA A 80 21.84 34.77 -10.86
CA ALA A 80 20.67 35.39 -10.25
C ALA A 80 20.82 36.91 -10.13
N TRP A 81 19.71 37.65 -10.30
CA TRP A 81 19.23 38.77 -9.44
C TRP A 81 17.94 39.33 -10.08
N ALA A 82 16.80 39.26 -9.40
CA ALA A 82 16.27 40.24 -8.45
C ALA A 82 15.29 41.24 -9.11
N VAL A 83 14.02 41.05 -8.70
CA VAL A 83 12.98 42.02 -8.37
C VAL A 83 13.37 43.50 -8.43
N THR A 84 12.57 44.30 -9.15
CA THR A 84 12.21 45.67 -8.76
C THR A 84 10.77 45.99 -9.15
N ASP A 85 10.01 46.47 -8.17
CA ASP A 85 8.67 47.06 -8.22
C ASP A 85 8.63 48.46 -8.86
N GLY A 86 7.41 48.85 -9.29
CA GLY A 86 6.93 50.24 -9.28
C GLY A 86 6.88 50.93 -10.65
N VAL A 87 5.86 51.69 -11.07
CA VAL A 87 4.89 52.51 -10.33
C VAL A 87 3.76 52.95 -11.30
N THR A 88 2.54 52.91 -10.79
CA THR A 88 1.29 53.71 -11.03
C THR A 88 1.01 54.48 -12.34
N GLY A 89 -0.22 54.34 -12.82
CA GLY A 89 -0.95 55.34 -13.63
C GLY A 89 -2.46 55.15 -13.51
N ASP A 90 -3.12 56.09 -12.85
CA ASP A 90 -4.53 56.14 -12.44
C ASP A 90 -5.46 56.58 -13.59
N THR A 91 -6.69 56.04 -13.68
CA THR A 91 -7.95 56.72 -14.10
C THR A 91 -9.10 55.71 -14.30
N ALA A 92 -10.21 55.90 -13.57
CA ALA A 92 -11.54 55.31 -13.81
C ALA A 92 -12.51 56.42 -14.29
N PRO A 93 -13.83 56.21 -14.54
CA PRO A 93 -14.63 54.99 -14.67
C PRO A 93 -15.58 54.99 -15.92
N GLY A 94 -16.18 53.85 -16.29
CA GLY A 94 -17.18 53.80 -17.36
C GLY A 94 -18.09 52.57 -17.37
N THR A 95 -19.32 52.77 -16.87
CA THR A 95 -20.60 52.13 -17.23
C THR A 95 -20.77 50.60 -17.16
N ALA A 96 -21.71 50.20 -16.30
CA ALA A 96 -22.27 48.86 -16.15
C ALA A 96 -22.98 48.37 -17.43
N HIS A 97 -22.76 47.10 -17.78
CA HIS A 97 -23.62 46.35 -18.67
C HIS A 97 -24.03 45.02 -18.04
N GLU A 98 -25.33 44.76 -18.14
CA GLU A 98 -26.10 43.66 -17.56
C GLU A 98 -25.77 42.33 -18.27
N PRO A 99 -25.70 41.18 -17.56
CA PRO A 99 -25.33 39.91 -18.19
C PRO A 99 -26.50 39.30 -18.97
N ALA A 100 -26.27 39.00 -20.25
CA ALA A 100 -27.21 38.29 -21.09
C ALA A 100 -27.20 36.77 -20.78
N HIS A 101 -28.39 36.16 -20.82
CA HIS A 101 -28.65 34.73 -20.62
C HIS A 101 -27.83 33.83 -21.58
N PRO A 102 -27.37 32.65 -21.13
CA PRO A 102 -26.74 31.66 -22.00
C PRO A 102 -27.80 30.93 -22.86
N PRO A 103 -27.45 30.52 -24.10
CA PRO A 103 -28.31 29.67 -24.91
C PRO A 103 -28.26 28.20 -24.46
N ASP A 104 -29.31 27.44 -24.77
CA ASP A 104 -29.41 25.99 -24.55
C ASP A 104 -28.22 25.23 -25.17
N PRO A 105 -27.67 24.19 -24.50
CA PRO A 105 -26.54 23.45 -25.02
C PRO A 105 -26.95 22.62 -26.24
N ALA A 106 -26.18 22.78 -27.31
CA ALA A 106 -26.25 21.93 -28.49
C ALA A 106 -25.81 20.50 -28.14
N GLU A 107 -26.57 19.53 -28.64
CA GLU A 107 -26.26 18.09 -28.55
C GLU A 107 -24.88 17.78 -29.14
N GLU A 108 -24.02 17.15 -28.35
CA GLU A 108 -22.72 16.66 -28.84
C GLU A 108 -22.87 15.44 -29.77
N PRO A 109 -22.00 15.33 -30.80
CA PRO A 109 -22.11 14.28 -31.79
C PRO A 109 -21.56 12.97 -31.23
N HIS A 110 -22.47 12.03 -30.93
CA HIS A 110 -22.13 10.63 -30.70
C HIS A 110 -21.19 10.12 -31.81
N MET A 111 -20.00 9.64 -31.43
CA MET A 111 -19.18 8.78 -32.29
C MET A 111 -20.04 7.60 -32.74
N ARG A 112 -20.52 7.71 -33.98
CA ARG A 112 -21.41 6.72 -34.57
C ARG A 112 -20.58 5.46 -34.78
N ALA A 113 -20.93 4.40 -34.06
CA ALA A 113 -20.57 3.05 -34.45
C ALA A 113 -20.81 2.91 -35.96
N PRO A 114 -19.93 2.22 -36.72
CA PRO A 114 -20.16 2.01 -38.14
C PRO A 114 -21.60 1.56 -38.32
N ALA A 115 -22.36 2.31 -39.11
CA ALA A 115 -23.78 2.06 -39.29
C ALA A 115 -23.92 0.57 -39.66
N PRO A 116 -24.84 -0.18 -39.02
CA PRO A 116 -25.10 -1.54 -39.46
C PRO A 116 -25.38 -1.46 -40.96
N GLU A 117 -24.66 -2.29 -41.74
CA GLU A 117 -24.98 -2.45 -43.14
C GLU A 117 -26.50 -2.62 -43.25
N PRO A 118 -27.17 -1.95 -44.22
CA PRO A 118 -28.63 -1.99 -44.29
C PRO A 118 -29.05 -3.46 -44.25
N ALA A 119 -29.76 -3.82 -43.18
CA ALA A 119 -30.20 -5.17 -42.92
C ALA A 119 -30.75 -5.69 -44.24
N GLY A 120 -30.10 -6.73 -44.78
CA GLY A 120 -30.59 -7.39 -45.96
C GLY A 120 -32.07 -7.74 -45.78
N PRO A 121 -32.83 -7.95 -46.85
CA PRO A 121 -34.22 -8.39 -46.72
C PRO A 121 -34.28 -9.54 -45.70
N PRO A 122 -35.26 -9.51 -44.77
CA PRO A 122 -35.30 -10.42 -43.64
C PRO A 122 -35.11 -11.85 -44.16
N PRO A 123 -34.22 -12.64 -43.54
CA PRO A 123 -33.87 -13.95 -44.03
C PRO A 123 -35.14 -14.76 -44.26
N SER A 124 -35.24 -15.37 -45.45
CA SER A 124 -36.43 -16.15 -45.77
C SER A 124 -36.65 -17.26 -44.73
N HIS A 125 -37.89 -17.67 -44.53
CA HIS A 125 -38.23 -18.80 -43.64
C HIS A 125 -37.35 -20.04 -43.90
N SER A 126 -37.02 -20.35 -45.17
CA SER A 126 -36.12 -21.47 -45.49
C SER A 126 -34.72 -21.32 -44.88
N VAL A 127 -34.18 -20.09 -44.86
CA VAL A 127 -32.87 -19.78 -44.27
C VAL A 127 -32.95 -19.91 -42.76
N LEU A 128 -33.95 -19.30 -42.13
CA LEU A 128 -34.16 -19.37 -40.68
C LEU A 128 -34.38 -20.80 -40.18
N LYS A 129 -35.15 -21.59 -40.93
CA LYS A 129 -35.34 -23.02 -40.65
C LYS A 129 -34.03 -23.81 -40.74
N SER A 130 -33.14 -23.45 -41.65
CA SER A 130 -31.82 -24.09 -41.77
C SER A 130 -30.87 -23.74 -40.61
N LEU A 131 -31.07 -22.57 -39.99
CA LEU A 131 -30.28 -22.11 -38.84
C LEU A 131 -30.70 -22.74 -37.51
N LEU A 132 -31.88 -23.39 -37.42
CA LEU A 132 -32.37 -23.97 -36.16
C LEU A 132 -31.38 -24.94 -35.50
N GLY A 133 -30.64 -25.72 -36.28
CA GLY A 133 -29.61 -26.63 -35.76
C GLY A 133 -28.39 -25.90 -35.20
N ALA A 134 -27.92 -24.85 -35.89
CA ALA A 134 -26.82 -24.02 -35.41
C ALA A 134 -27.21 -23.20 -34.18
N TRP A 135 -28.44 -22.66 -34.17
CA TRP A 135 -29.02 -21.97 -33.03
C TRP A 135 -29.18 -22.89 -31.81
N ALA A 136 -29.65 -24.12 -32.01
CA ALA A 136 -29.75 -25.12 -30.94
C ALA A 136 -28.38 -25.47 -30.30
N LEU A 137 -27.29 -25.33 -31.06
CA LEU A 137 -25.90 -25.52 -30.61
C LEU A 137 -25.23 -24.24 -30.10
N ALA A 138 -25.94 -23.11 -30.03
CA ALA A 138 -25.39 -21.79 -29.73
C ALA A 138 -24.20 -21.38 -30.64
N ALA A 139 -24.28 -21.77 -31.92
CA ALA A 139 -23.24 -21.55 -32.92
C ALA A 139 -23.60 -20.44 -33.93
N CYS A 140 -24.74 -19.78 -33.78
CA CYS A 140 -25.16 -18.63 -34.58
C CYS A 140 -24.41 -17.34 -34.15
N SER A 141 -24.24 -16.41 -35.08
CA SER A 141 -23.84 -15.04 -34.75
C SER A 141 -24.93 -14.34 -33.90
N PRO A 142 -24.64 -13.22 -33.23
CA PRO A 142 -25.66 -12.45 -32.50
C PRO A 142 -26.82 -12.01 -33.39
N GLU A 143 -26.55 -11.61 -34.64
CA GLU A 143 -27.56 -11.18 -35.61
C GLU A 143 -28.44 -12.35 -36.08
N GLU A 144 -27.84 -13.50 -36.39
CA GLU A 144 -28.59 -14.72 -36.74
C GLU A 144 -29.46 -15.21 -35.58
N THR A 145 -28.96 -15.09 -34.35
CA THR A 145 -29.68 -15.49 -33.15
C THR A 145 -30.96 -14.67 -32.98
N THR A 146 -30.86 -13.34 -33.09
CA THR A 146 -32.04 -12.45 -33.05
C THR A 146 -33.05 -12.81 -34.13
N HIS A 147 -32.62 -12.97 -35.38
CA HIS A 147 -33.53 -13.31 -36.48
C HIS A 147 -34.22 -14.68 -36.31
N VAL A 148 -33.51 -15.67 -35.75
CA VAL A 148 -34.11 -16.98 -35.43
C VAL A 148 -35.11 -16.84 -34.29
N GLU A 149 -34.76 -16.16 -33.20
CA GLU A 149 -35.64 -15.99 -32.03
C GLU A 149 -36.94 -15.27 -32.39
N ASP A 150 -36.86 -14.17 -33.15
CA ASP A 150 -38.03 -13.45 -33.65
C ASP A 150 -38.93 -14.38 -34.47
N HIS A 151 -38.35 -15.19 -35.36
CA HIS A 151 -39.10 -16.16 -36.17
C HIS A 151 -39.76 -17.28 -35.36
N LEU A 152 -39.13 -17.74 -34.28
CA LEU A 152 -39.71 -18.75 -33.39
C LEU A 152 -40.97 -18.24 -32.69
N THR A 153 -41.10 -16.93 -32.46
CA THR A 153 -42.33 -16.34 -31.90
C THR A 153 -43.51 -16.37 -32.88
N GLU A 154 -43.23 -16.36 -34.19
CA GLU A 154 -44.24 -16.26 -35.25
C GLU A 154 -44.53 -17.61 -35.94
N CYS A 155 -43.64 -18.60 -35.83
CA CYS A 155 -43.72 -19.88 -36.54
C CYS A 155 -43.73 -21.09 -35.59
N ALA A 156 -44.93 -21.52 -35.18
CA ALA A 156 -45.10 -22.67 -34.29
C ALA A 156 -44.39 -23.96 -34.76
N PRO A 157 -44.39 -24.34 -36.06
CA PRO A 157 -43.66 -25.52 -36.53
C PRO A 157 -42.13 -25.42 -36.34
N CYS A 158 -41.55 -24.22 -36.49
CA CYS A 158 -40.12 -24.02 -36.26
C CYS A 158 -39.79 -23.97 -34.77
N ALA A 159 -40.69 -23.46 -33.92
CA ALA A 159 -40.56 -23.52 -32.47
C ALA A 159 -40.56 -24.96 -31.96
N ASP A 160 -41.48 -25.81 -32.44
CA ASP A 160 -41.52 -27.23 -32.11
C ASP A 160 -40.26 -27.97 -32.54
N GLU A 161 -39.73 -27.66 -33.72
CA GLU A 161 -38.49 -28.24 -34.23
C GLU A 161 -37.27 -27.75 -33.43
N ALA A 162 -37.22 -26.47 -33.07
CA ALA A 162 -36.15 -25.89 -32.26
C ALA A 162 -36.09 -26.51 -30.85
N LEU A 163 -37.26 -26.78 -30.25
CA LEU A 163 -37.35 -27.50 -28.97
C LEU A 163 -36.80 -28.92 -29.09
N LYS A 164 -37.21 -29.68 -30.10
CA LYS A 164 -36.67 -31.03 -30.34
C LYS A 164 -35.17 -31.04 -30.58
N LEU A 165 -34.65 -30.05 -31.31
CA LEU A 165 -33.22 -29.92 -31.56
C LEU A 165 -32.46 -29.59 -30.27
N ARG A 166 -32.98 -28.71 -29.41
CA ARG A 166 -32.39 -28.44 -28.08
C ARG A 166 -32.41 -29.68 -27.18
N ASP A 167 -33.51 -30.42 -27.16
CA ASP A 167 -33.61 -31.68 -26.41
C ASP A 167 -32.57 -32.70 -26.92
N ALA A 168 -32.40 -32.79 -28.24
CA ALA A 168 -31.41 -33.67 -28.86
C ALA A 168 -29.95 -33.24 -28.56
N VAL A 169 -29.67 -31.93 -28.50
CA VAL A 169 -28.35 -31.41 -28.09
C VAL A 169 -28.04 -31.83 -26.65
N GLY A 170 -29.02 -31.84 -25.76
CA GLY A 170 -28.88 -32.36 -24.39
C GLY A 170 -28.45 -33.83 -24.35
N LEU A 171 -28.86 -34.64 -25.32
CA LEU A 171 -28.46 -36.06 -25.44
C LEU A 171 -27.04 -36.25 -26.04
N LEU A 172 -26.54 -35.25 -26.77
CA LEU A 172 -25.19 -35.26 -27.38
C LEU A 172 -24.12 -34.74 -26.43
N GLN A 173 -24.51 -33.99 -25.39
CA GLN A 173 -23.58 -33.55 -24.36
C GLN A 173 -23.31 -34.71 -23.40
N ALA A 174 -22.10 -35.28 -23.49
CA ALA A 174 -21.59 -36.14 -22.41
C ALA A 174 -21.57 -35.32 -21.10
N ASP A 175 -21.92 -35.95 -19.97
CA ASP A 175 -21.85 -35.36 -18.64
C ASP A 175 -20.47 -34.69 -18.45
N ARG A 176 -20.42 -33.37 -18.62
CA ARG A 176 -19.19 -32.61 -18.38
C ARG A 176 -19.10 -32.38 -16.89
N ASN A 177 -17.94 -32.71 -16.34
CA ASN A 177 -17.61 -32.35 -14.96
C ASN A 177 -17.77 -30.82 -14.80
N LEU A 178 -18.60 -30.39 -13.85
CA LEU A 178 -18.85 -28.98 -13.51
C LEU A 178 -17.69 -28.37 -12.70
N ASP A 179 -16.70 -29.17 -12.32
CA ASP A 179 -15.49 -28.68 -11.65
C ASP A 179 -14.74 -27.70 -12.56
N LEU A 180 -14.61 -26.47 -12.08
CA LEU A 180 -13.77 -25.47 -12.72
C LEU A 180 -12.29 -25.90 -12.55
N PRO A 181 -11.45 -25.73 -13.59
CA PRO A 181 -10.02 -25.94 -13.44
C PRO A 181 -9.48 -25.11 -12.27
N PRO A 182 -8.60 -25.66 -11.40
CA PRO A 182 -8.15 -24.96 -10.19
C PRO A 182 -7.42 -23.64 -10.50
N LEU A 183 -6.81 -23.53 -11.69
CA LEU A 183 -6.13 -22.32 -12.17
C LEU A 183 -7.01 -21.41 -13.03
N LEU A 184 -8.28 -21.74 -13.26
CA LEU A 184 -9.15 -20.93 -14.10
C LEU A 184 -9.34 -19.53 -13.49
N ARG A 185 -9.60 -19.46 -12.18
CA ARG A 185 -9.78 -18.18 -11.48
C ARG A 185 -8.53 -17.31 -11.60
N SER A 186 -7.34 -17.86 -11.34
CA SER A 186 -6.10 -17.08 -11.41
C SER A 186 -5.83 -16.60 -12.83
N ARG A 187 -5.99 -17.46 -13.84
CA ARG A 187 -5.83 -17.07 -15.26
C ARG A 187 -6.82 -16.02 -15.72
N VAL A 188 -8.07 -16.11 -15.28
CA VAL A 188 -9.10 -15.10 -15.60
C VAL A 188 -8.75 -13.76 -14.95
N LEU A 189 -8.35 -13.76 -13.69
CA LEU A 189 -7.92 -12.54 -12.99
C LEU A 189 -6.68 -11.93 -13.64
N GLU A 190 -5.66 -12.73 -13.94
CA GLU A 190 -4.45 -12.31 -14.66
C GLU A 190 -4.81 -11.67 -16.00
N ASN A 191 -5.61 -12.34 -16.84
CA ASN A 191 -6.07 -11.78 -18.11
C ASN A 191 -6.86 -10.46 -17.94
N CYS A 192 -7.70 -10.38 -16.90
CA CYS A 192 -8.47 -9.18 -16.58
C CYS A 192 -7.59 -8.01 -16.10
N LEU A 193 -6.48 -8.30 -15.41
CA LEU A 193 -5.52 -7.32 -14.94
C LEU A 193 -4.60 -6.87 -16.08
N ASP A 194 -4.16 -7.78 -16.96
CA ASP A 194 -3.38 -7.45 -18.16
C ASP A 194 -4.16 -6.52 -19.09
N ARG A 195 -5.45 -6.80 -19.29
CA ARG A 195 -6.34 -5.97 -20.11
C ARG A 195 -6.65 -4.61 -19.48
N ARG A 196 -6.50 -4.49 -18.16
CA ARG A 196 -6.79 -3.28 -17.37
C ARG A 196 -5.57 -2.90 -16.54
N ALA A 197 -4.40 -2.89 -17.18
CA ALA A 197 -3.18 -2.51 -16.52
C ALA A 197 -3.35 -1.12 -15.89
N ALA A 198 -2.88 -0.96 -14.65
CA ALA A 198 -2.93 0.31 -13.96
C ALA A 198 -2.18 1.35 -14.81
N ARG A 199 -2.84 2.48 -15.10
CA ARG A 199 -2.22 3.60 -15.83
C ARG A 199 -0.94 4.06 -15.15
N ILE A 200 -0.90 3.95 -13.83
CA ILE A 200 0.23 4.32 -12.98
C ILE A 200 0.52 3.13 -12.07
N PRO A 201 1.58 2.36 -12.32
CA PRO A 201 1.91 1.20 -11.51
C PRO A 201 2.53 1.63 -10.17
N VAL A 202 2.26 0.85 -9.13
CA VAL A 202 2.97 0.97 -7.85
C VAL A 202 4.43 0.55 -8.05
N PRO A 203 5.42 1.30 -7.52
CA PRO A 203 6.81 0.89 -7.58
C PRO A 203 7.02 -0.48 -6.92
N VAL A 204 7.82 -1.34 -7.53
CA VAL A 204 8.01 -2.74 -7.07
C VAL A 204 8.45 -2.82 -5.59
N TRP A 205 9.29 -1.89 -5.14
CA TRP A 205 9.75 -1.83 -3.75
C TRP A 205 8.67 -1.40 -2.75
N ALA A 206 7.58 -0.78 -3.21
CA ALA A 206 6.43 -0.40 -2.40
C ALA A 206 5.29 -1.43 -2.44
N THR A 207 5.35 -2.42 -3.33
CA THR A 207 4.33 -3.47 -3.48
C THR A 207 4.06 -4.26 -2.19
N PRO A 208 5.06 -4.61 -1.36
CA PRO A 208 4.79 -5.26 -0.07
C PRO A 208 3.92 -4.39 0.86
N TYR A 209 4.18 -3.09 0.96
CA TYR A 209 3.39 -2.19 1.80
C TYR A 209 1.96 -2.03 1.29
N ASP A 210 1.77 -1.85 -0.03
CA ASP A 210 0.45 -1.78 -0.66
C ASP A 210 -0.37 -3.04 -0.38
N ALA A 211 0.24 -4.22 -0.53
CA ALA A 211 -0.44 -5.49 -0.31
C ALA A 211 -0.79 -5.74 1.16
N GLU A 212 0.14 -5.50 2.10
CA GLU A 212 -0.12 -5.77 3.52
C GLU A 212 -1.11 -4.78 4.12
N THR A 213 -1.07 -3.51 3.73
CA THR A 213 -2.09 -2.53 4.13
C THR A 213 -3.47 -2.88 3.56
N ALA A 214 -3.56 -3.31 2.29
CA ALA A 214 -4.82 -3.76 1.70
C ALA A 214 -5.38 -5.02 2.39
N ARG A 215 -4.52 -5.96 2.78
CA ARG A 215 -4.90 -7.16 3.53
C ARG A 215 -5.42 -6.83 4.93
N LEU A 216 -4.73 -5.94 5.64
CA LEU A 216 -5.18 -5.49 6.96
C LEU A 216 -6.50 -4.70 6.84
N ASP A 217 -6.63 -3.84 5.84
CA ASP A 217 -7.86 -3.09 5.57
C ASP A 217 -9.05 -4.01 5.27
N ALA A 218 -8.84 -5.14 4.59
CA ALA A 218 -9.87 -6.16 4.40
C ALA A 218 -10.32 -6.78 5.73
N LEU A 219 -9.39 -7.16 6.61
CA LEU A 219 -9.71 -7.64 7.97
C LEU A 219 -10.53 -6.59 8.74
N LEU A 220 -10.08 -5.33 8.76
CA LEU A 220 -10.72 -4.26 9.53
C LEU A 220 -12.13 -3.92 9.05
N ARG A 221 -12.46 -4.19 7.77
CA ARG A 221 -13.82 -4.08 7.25
C ARG A 221 -14.74 -5.18 7.73
N ASP A 222 -14.22 -6.38 7.94
CA ASP A 222 -15.01 -7.56 8.30
C ASP A 222 -15.34 -7.62 9.79
N ILE A 223 -14.52 -7.01 10.65
CA ILE A 223 -14.76 -6.94 12.09
C ILE A 223 -15.81 -5.89 12.48
N GLY A 224 -16.59 -6.18 13.53
CA GLY A 224 -17.61 -5.32 14.11
C GLY A 224 -17.08 -4.31 15.13
N ASP A 225 -17.90 -3.33 15.51
CA ASP A 225 -17.49 -2.21 16.38
C ASP A 225 -16.96 -2.63 17.77
N ALA A 226 -17.46 -3.74 18.33
CA ALA A 226 -16.98 -4.24 19.61
C ALA A 226 -15.54 -4.77 19.53
N GLU A 227 -15.16 -5.37 18.40
CA GLU A 227 -13.86 -6.00 18.18
C GLU A 227 -12.72 -4.97 18.07
N TRP A 228 -13.04 -3.71 17.73
CA TRP A 228 -12.08 -2.60 17.79
C TRP A 228 -11.52 -2.36 19.21
N HIS A 229 -12.22 -2.82 20.24
CA HIS A 229 -11.82 -2.77 21.64
C HIS A 229 -11.25 -4.09 22.16
N ALA A 230 -11.13 -5.12 21.30
CA ALA A 230 -10.56 -6.40 21.69
C ALA A 230 -9.14 -6.18 22.26
N PRO A 231 -8.84 -6.72 23.45
CA PRO A 231 -7.54 -6.54 24.06
C PRO A 231 -6.49 -7.40 23.35
N LEU A 232 -5.32 -6.83 23.12
CA LEU A 232 -4.16 -7.55 22.61
C LEU A 232 -2.90 -7.15 23.40
N GLN A 233 -1.86 -7.97 23.29
CA GLN A 233 -0.58 -7.75 23.93
C GLN A 233 0.50 -7.63 22.86
N LEU A 234 0.96 -6.40 22.63
CA LEU A 234 2.13 -6.14 21.80
C LEU A 234 3.37 -6.70 22.48
N LYS A 235 4.28 -7.26 21.68
CA LYS A 235 5.53 -7.86 22.13
C LYS A 235 6.68 -7.34 21.28
N TRP A 236 7.81 -7.10 21.92
CA TRP A 236 9.09 -6.82 21.28
C TRP A 236 10.22 -7.29 22.21
N PHE A 237 11.45 -7.25 21.72
CA PHE A 237 12.63 -7.66 22.47
C PHE A 237 13.46 -6.43 22.88
N GLU A 238 13.71 -6.28 24.17
CA GLU A 238 14.48 -5.16 24.72
C GLU A 238 15.28 -5.64 25.93
N LYS A 239 16.55 -5.23 26.05
CA LYS A 239 17.42 -5.50 27.22
C LYS A 239 17.49 -7.00 27.59
N GLU A 240 17.66 -7.87 26.60
CA GLU A 240 17.73 -9.32 26.75
C GLU A 240 16.42 -10.00 27.19
N GLU A 241 15.30 -9.29 27.20
CA GLU A 241 14.01 -9.81 27.66
C GLU A 241 12.88 -9.46 26.68
N THR A 242 11.81 -10.26 26.69
CA THR A 242 10.58 -9.94 25.99
C THR A 242 9.82 -8.84 26.76
N ALA A 243 9.73 -7.67 26.15
CA ALA A 243 8.91 -6.57 26.63
C ALA A 243 7.48 -6.71 26.08
N THR A 244 6.50 -6.24 26.86
CA THR A 244 5.10 -6.31 26.43
C THR A 244 4.31 -5.06 26.78
N ARG A 245 3.29 -4.77 25.98
CA ARG A 245 2.36 -3.65 26.21
C ARG A 245 0.94 -4.05 25.86
N ARG A 246 0.01 -3.74 26.76
CA ARG A 246 -1.43 -3.91 26.48
C ARG A 246 -1.90 -2.82 25.53
N ALA A 247 -2.65 -3.22 24.51
CA ALA A 247 -3.31 -2.34 23.57
C ALA A 247 -4.70 -2.89 23.20
N THR A 248 -5.41 -2.17 22.34
CA THR A 248 -6.61 -2.64 21.65
C THR A 248 -6.35 -2.65 20.14
N VAL A 249 -7.23 -3.30 19.37
CA VAL A 249 -7.18 -3.23 17.89
C VAL A 249 -7.09 -1.78 17.40
N ALA A 250 -7.95 -0.88 17.90
CA ALA A 250 -7.90 0.53 17.55
C ALA A 250 -6.57 1.21 17.99
N GLY A 251 -6.02 0.82 19.14
CA GLY A 251 -4.73 1.31 19.61
C GLY A 251 -3.57 0.90 18.70
N VAL A 252 -3.62 -0.29 18.12
CA VAL A 252 -2.62 -0.79 17.16
C VAL A 252 -2.73 -0.11 15.81
N ILE A 253 -3.94 0.10 15.30
CA ILE A 253 -4.12 0.88 14.05
C ILE A 253 -3.64 2.32 14.24
N GLY A 254 -3.92 2.92 15.40
CA GLY A 254 -3.35 4.22 15.76
C GLY A 254 -1.82 4.20 15.79
N HIS A 255 -1.22 3.19 16.41
CA HIS A 255 0.23 2.98 16.41
C HIS A 255 0.79 2.95 14.97
N LEU A 256 0.27 2.07 14.11
CA LEU A 256 0.70 1.94 12.71
C LEU A 256 0.61 3.28 11.97
N MET A 257 -0.53 3.98 12.06
CA MET A 257 -0.75 5.29 11.45
C MET A 257 0.30 6.32 11.92
N THR A 258 0.58 6.33 13.22
CA THR A 258 1.56 7.29 13.74
C THR A 258 2.96 6.97 13.28
N VAL A 259 3.39 5.72 13.26
CA VAL A 259 4.74 5.39 12.79
C VAL A 259 4.88 5.59 11.27
N ASP A 260 3.83 5.33 10.48
CA ASP A 260 3.78 5.66 9.05
C ASP A 260 3.89 7.18 8.78
N GLY A 261 3.62 8.01 9.79
CA GLY A 261 3.90 9.45 9.74
C GLY A 261 5.38 9.81 9.56
N LEU A 262 6.32 8.92 9.89
CA LEU A 262 7.75 9.08 9.56
C LEU A 262 7.97 9.07 8.04
N VAL A 263 7.30 8.15 7.35
CA VAL A 263 7.33 8.04 5.89
C VAL A 263 6.62 9.24 5.26
N ALA A 264 5.45 9.62 5.79
CA ALA A 264 4.73 10.80 5.34
C ALA A 264 5.60 12.07 5.42
N SER A 265 6.25 12.29 6.55
CA SER A 265 7.14 13.43 6.77
C SER A 265 8.32 13.44 5.79
N ALA A 266 8.95 12.28 5.53
CA ALA A 266 10.05 12.17 4.57
C ALA A 266 9.62 12.49 3.12
N LEU A 267 8.34 12.24 2.79
CA LEU A 267 7.72 12.58 1.52
C LEU A 267 7.21 14.03 1.45
N GLY A 268 7.35 14.81 2.53
CA GLY A 268 6.85 16.19 2.61
C GLY A 268 5.33 16.28 2.78
N LEU A 269 4.68 15.20 3.22
CA LEU A 269 3.26 15.17 3.55
C LEU A 269 3.03 15.56 5.01
N ASP A 270 1.80 15.89 5.36
CA ASP A 270 1.42 16.18 6.73
C ASP A 270 1.58 14.95 7.63
N ASP A 271 2.20 15.15 8.79
CA ASP A 271 2.32 14.14 9.84
C ASP A 271 1.01 14.09 10.66
N PRO A 272 0.41 12.90 10.91
CA PRO A 272 -0.82 12.78 11.70
C PRO A 272 -0.68 13.27 13.16
N LEU A 273 0.54 13.36 13.70
CA LEU A 273 0.81 13.94 15.02
C LEU A 273 1.17 15.43 14.97
N GLY A 274 1.23 16.02 13.76
CA GLY A 274 1.54 17.42 13.51
C GLY A 274 3.04 17.75 13.48
N ALA A 275 3.37 19.02 13.28
CA ALA A 275 4.74 19.48 13.01
C ALA A 275 5.77 19.20 14.13
N SER A 276 5.32 18.96 15.36
CA SER A 276 6.17 18.65 16.52
C SER A 276 6.21 17.15 16.83
N ALA A 277 5.85 16.31 15.86
CA ALA A 277 5.82 14.86 16.05
C ALA A 277 7.21 14.31 16.43
N PRO A 278 7.28 13.39 17.40
CA PRO A 278 8.54 12.72 17.73
C PRO A 278 9.10 11.92 16.54
N GLN A 279 10.41 11.67 16.54
CA GLN A 279 11.10 10.97 15.44
C GLN A 279 11.29 9.46 15.69
N SER A 280 11.13 8.97 16.92
CA SER A 280 11.23 7.53 17.22
C SER A 280 9.84 6.87 17.16
N PRO A 281 9.71 5.62 16.64
CA PRO A 281 8.45 4.88 16.67
C PRO A 281 7.81 4.81 18.07
N THR A 282 8.58 4.40 19.08
CA THR A 282 8.15 4.35 20.48
C THR A 282 7.58 5.68 20.98
N ASP A 283 8.28 6.80 20.78
CA ASP A 283 7.82 8.09 21.31
C ASP A 283 6.55 8.58 20.61
N ARG A 284 6.37 8.25 19.32
CA ARG A 284 5.16 8.58 18.55
C ARG A 284 3.96 7.78 19.06
N THR A 285 4.15 6.47 19.26
CA THR A 285 3.14 5.59 19.84
C THR A 285 2.71 6.06 21.22
N GLU A 286 3.68 6.36 22.10
CA GLU A 286 3.40 6.84 23.45
C GLU A 286 2.82 8.27 23.47
N ALA A 287 3.17 9.12 22.50
CA ALA A 287 2.54 10.43 22.36
C ALA A 287 1.05 10.30 22.01
N LEU A 288 0.71 9.43 21.05
CA LEU A 288 -0.68 9.16 20.69
C LEU A 288 -1.48 8.61 21.87
N TRP A 289 -0.97 7.56 22.52
CA TRP A 289 -1.67 6.91 23.61
C TRP A 289 -1.82 7.81 24.84
N ARG A 290 -0.86 8.69 25.12
CA ARG A 290 -1.00 9.70 26.19
C ARG A 290 -2.00 10.80 25.86
N ALA A 291 -2.11 11.20 24.59
CA ALA A 291 -3.05 12.24 24.15
C ALA A 291 -4.52 11.74 24.12
N ALA A 292 -4.73 10.43 24.02
CA ALA A 292 -6.04 9.81 23.99
C ALA A 292 -6.75 9.94 25.36
N HIS A 293 -7.72 10.86 25.45
CA HIS A 293 -8.57 11.03 26.65
C HIS A 293 -9.54 9.86 26.85
N SER A 294 -9.80 9.09 25.80
CA SER A 294 -10.57 7.85 25.80
C SER A 294 -9.92 6.88 24.82
N PRO A 295 -10.07 5.56 25.03
CA PRO A 295 -9.51 4.57 24.11
C PRO A 295 -9.92 4.85 22.67
N PRO A 296 -8.99 4.80 21.71
CA PRO A 296 -9.33 4.90 20.29
C PRO A 296 -10.42 3.89 19.92
N THR A 297 -11.27 4.27 18.96
CA THR A 297 -12.36 3.43 18.46
C THR A 297 -12.15 3.16 16.96
N ARG A 298 -13.15 2.55 16.30
CA ARG A 298 -13.19 2.37 14.83
C ARG A 298 -12.93 3.67 14.04
N THR A 299 -13.15 4.84 14.62
CA THR A 299 -12.89 6.14 13.97
C THR A 299 -11.45 6.32 13.47
N ILE A 300 -10.49 5.54 13.96
CA ILE A 300 -9.10 5.56 13.49
C ILE A 300 -8.89 4.86 12.13
N HIS A 301 -9.85 4.04 11.69
CA HIS A 301 -9.75 3.26 10.46
C HIS A 301 -9.57 4.14 9.21
N GLU A 302 -10.46 5.11 9.02
CA GLU A 302 -10.44 5.95 7.82
C GLU A 302 -9.18 6.83 7.73
N PRO A 303 -8.74 7.53 8.80
CA PRO A 303 -7.49 8.27 8.78
C PRO A 303 -6.25 7.41 8.46
N TRP A 304 -6.15 6.21 9.06
CA TRP A 304 -5.06 5.28 8.74
C TRP A 304 -5.10 4.84 7.28
N ARG A 305 -6.28 4.47 6.79
CA ARG A 305 -6.47 4.02 5.40
C ARG A 305 -6.15 5.11 4.38
N ASP A 306 -6.65 6.33 4.62
CA ASP A 306 -6.39 7.49 3.77
C ASP A 306 -4.90 7.83 3.73
N GLN A 307 -4.20 7.71 4.86
CA GLN A 307 -2.75 7.88 4.92
C GLN A 307 -2.04 6.82 4.07
N SER A 308 -2.32 5.53 4.25
CA SER A 308 -1.69 4.46 3.46
C SER A 308 -1.90 4.65 1.96
N HIS A 309 -3.11 5.02 1.54
CA HIS A 309 -3.40 5.35 0.14
C HIS A 309 -2.62 6.58 -0.35
N THR A 310 -2.51 7.61 0.47
CA THR A 310 -1.76 8.83 0.13
C THR A 310 -0.27 8.54 -0.01
N LEU A 311 0.30 7.68 0.83
CA LEU A 311 1.69 7.23 0.72
C LEU A 311 1.91 6.50 -0.60
N ILE A 312 1.09 5.46 -0.90
CA ILE A 312 1.19 4.70 -2.15
C ILE A 312 1.01 5.58 -3.37
N ARG A 313 0.02 6.48 -3.36
CA ARG A 313 -0.19 7.44 -4.44
C ARG A 313 1.06 8.31 -4.63
N THR A 314 1.54 8.95 -3.57
CA THR A 314 2.70 9.85 -3.63
C THR A 314 3.93 9.17 -4.22
N VAL A 315 4.29 7.96 -3.76
CA VAL A 315 5.45 7.25 -4.29
C VAL A 315 5.27 6.75 -5.72
N SER A 316 4.03 6.46 -6.15
CA SER A 316 3.73 6.03 -7.51
C SER A 316 3.85 7.16 -8.55
N PHE A 317 3.66 8.41 -8.12
CA PHE A 317 3.86 9.59 -8.96
C PHE A 317 5.26 10.21 -8.83
N ALA A 318 6.06 9.77 -7.85
CA ALA A 318 7.36 10.34 -7.59
C ALA A 318 8.45 9.86 -8.57
N GLY A 319 9.46 10.70 -8.80
CA GLY A 319 10.59 10.39 -9.69
C GLY A 319 11.55 9.33 -9.14
N ARG A 320 12.49 8.87 -9.98
CA ARG A 320 13.43 7.77 -9.66
C ARG A 320 14.26 7.95 -8.38
N GLY A 321 14.47 9.19 -7.91
CA GLY A 321 15.24 9.49 -6.71
C GLY A 321 14.49 9.31 -5.38
N VAL A 322 13.16 9.14 -5.41
CA VAL A 322 12.34 9.06 -4.20
C VAL A 322 12.72 7.88 -3.30
N ALA A 323 13.13 6.76 -3.90
CA ALA A 323 13.50 5.54 -3.19
C ALA A 323 14.69 5.72 -2.23
N GLU A 324 15.57 6.69 -2.50
CA GLU A 324 16.76 6.98 -1.71
C GLU A 324 16.55 8.05 -0.62
N LEU A 325 15.34 8.62 -0.52
CA LEU A 325 15.04 9.60 0.52
C LEU A 325 15.27 8.98 1.90
N SER A 326 15.97 9.72 2.76
CA SER A 326 16.27 9.25 4.12
C SER A 326 15.05 9.41 5.01
N VAL A 327 14.56 8.29 5.57
CA VAL A 327 13.50 8.24 6.57
C VAL A 327 14.15 8.04 7.94
N SER A 328 14.05 9.06 8.81
CA SER A 328 14.59 8.99 10.17
C SER A 328 13.66 8.19 11.08
N TYR A 329 14.23 7.26 11.83
CA TYR A 329 13.61 6.51 12.94
C TYR A 329 14.15 6.99 14.30
N GLY A 330 14.78 8.16 14.35
CA GLY A 330 15.46 8.69 15.53
C GLY A 330 16.92 8.24 15.58
N GLU A 331 17.17 7.04 16.10
CA GLU A 331 18.55 6.53 16.30
C GLU A 331 19.23 6.05 15.02
N PHE A 332 18.44 5.75 14.00
CA PHE A 332 18.91 5.31 12.68
C PHE A 332 18.02 5.89 11.59
N ALA A 333 18.43 5.70 10.34
CA ALA A 333 17.64 6.06 9.18
C ALA A 333 17.68 4.96 8.13
N LEU A 334 16.60 4.82 7.38
CA LEU A 334 16.48 3.91 6.25
C LEU A 334 16.21 4.71 4.98
N PRO A 335 16.75 4.29 3.82
CA PRO A 335 16.22 4.73 2.52
C PRO A 335 14.72 4.43 2.44
N LEU A 336 13.94 5.29 1.78
CA LEU A 336 12.49 5.18 1.70
C LEU A 336 12.03 3.80 1.22
N ARG A 337 12.74 3.21 0.26
CA ARG A 337 12.42 1.85 -0.21
C ARG A 337 12.48 0.80 0.90
N ASP A 338 13.47 0.91 1.78
CA ASP A 338 13.71 -0.04 2.87
C ASP A 338 12.76 0.29 4.02
N ALA A 339 12.47 1.58 4.26
CA ALA A 339 11.43 2.01 5.18
C ALA A 339 10.05 1.46 4.78
N MET A 340 9.67 1.44 3.51
CA MET A 340 8.39 0.85 3.08
C MET A 340 8.31 -0.66 3.30
N ILE A 341 9.44 -1.37 3.13
CA ILE A 341 9.50 -2.82 3.44
C ILE A 341 9.39 -3.04 4.96
N ASP A 342 10.07 -2.22 5.77
CA ASP A 342 9.91 -2.21 7.23
C ASP A 342 8.45 -1.95 7.63
N ARG A 343 7.81 -0.93 7.05
CA ARG A 343 6.39 -0.63 7.32
C ARG A 343 5.47 -1.78 6.90
N ALA A 344 5.78 -2.48 5.79
CA ALA A 344 5.03 -3.66 5.36
C ALA A 344 5.16 -4.82 6.37
N PHE A 345 6.38 -5.05 6.89
CA PHE A 345 6.63 -6.05 7.92
C PHE A 345 5.81 -5.75 9.19
N GLU A 346 5.89 -4.51 9.68
CA GLU A 346 5.13 -4.07 10.86
C GLU A 346 3.60 -4.16 10.65
N CYS A 347 3.11 -3.82 9.46
CA CYS A 347 1.70 -3.96 9.10
C CYS A 347 1.24 -5.43 9.13
N TRP A 348 2.05 -6.35 8.60
CA TRP A 348 1.74 -7.78 8.63
C TRP A 348 1.76 -8.34 10.06
N ILE A 349 2.82 -8.09 10.84
CA ILE A 349 2.96 -8.59 12.21
C ILE A 349 1.79 -8.12 13.07
N HIS A 350 1.46 -6.83 13.02
CA HIS A 350 0.33 -6.30 13.77
C HIS A 350 -1.03 -6.71 13.21
N GLY A 351 -1.13 -6.96 11.90
CA GLY A 351 -2.30 -7.61 11.32
C GLY A 351 -2.50 -9.02 11.86
N TRP A 352 -1.43 -9.76 12.09
CA TRP A 352 -1.48 -11.07 12.75
C TRP A 352 -1.87 -10.95 14.23
N ASP A 353 -1.33 -9.98 14.97
CA ASP A 353 -1.76 -9.71 16.35
C ASP A 353 -3.26 -9.46 16.46
N ILE A 354 -3.78 -8.60 15.58
CA ILE A 354 -5.20 -8.26 15.50
C ILE A 354 -6.00 -9.51 15.13
N ALA A 355 -5.59 -10.23 14.08
CA ALA A 355 -6.27 -11.43 13.63
C ALA A 355 -6.36 -12.51 14.72
N ASN A 356 -5.30 -12.69 15.52
CA ASN A 356 -5.32 -13.60 16.66
C ASN A 356 -6.32 -13.13 17.74
N ALA A 357 -6.35 -11.82 18.02
CA ALA A 357 -7.24 -11.24 19.05
C ALA A 357 -8.73 -11.35 18.67
N VAL A 358 -9.06 -11.30 17.39
CA VAL A 358 -10.44 -11.38 16.87
C VAL A 358 -10.78 -12.74 16.24
N VAL A 359 -9.87 -13.70 16.26
CA VAL A 359 -10.03 -15.05 15.68
C VAL A 359 -10.36 -14.99 14.17
N TYR A 360 -9.56 -14.21 13.42
CA TYR A 360 -9.68 -14.04 11.98
C TYR A 360 -8.60 -14.83 11.22
N PRO A 361 -8.90 -15.47 10.07
CA PRO A 361 -7.91 -16.17 9.27
C PRO A 361 -6.96 -15.18 8.58
N TYR A 362 -5.68 -15.19 8.95
CA TYR A 362 -4.67 -14.27 8.41
C TYR A 362 -3.37 -15.03 8.08
N PRO A 363 -3.20 -15.50 6.83
CA PRO A 363 -2.02 -16.28 6.44
C PRO A 363 -0.76 -15.41 6.35
N ALA A 364 0.41 -16.02 6.13
CA ALA A 364 1.62 -15.25 5.86
C ALA A 364 1.54 -14.43 4.54
N PRO A 365 2.41 -13.43 4.33
CA PRO A 365 2.56 -12.71 3.06
C PRO A 365 2.94 -13.65 1.92
N SER A 366 2.89 -13.14 0.69
CA SER A 366 3.38 -13.91 -0.46
C SER A 366 4.88 -14.18 -0.31
N GLY A 367 5.37 -15.29 -0.88
CA GLY A 367 6.80 -15.64 -0.86
C GLY A 367 7.73 -14.49 -1.27
N PRO A 368 7.49 -13.79 -2.39
CA PRO A 368 8.30 -12.63 -2.77
C PRO A 368 8.28 -11.47 -1.74
N HIS A 369 7.15 -11.24 -1.06
CA HIS A 369 7.06 -10.20 -0.03
C HIS A 369 7.81 -10.62 1.24
N LEU A 370 7.63 -11.86 1.69
CA LEU A 370 8.39 -12.44 2.80
C LEU A 370 9.90 -12.37 2.53
N HIS A 371 10.34 -12.77 1.34
CA HIS A 371 11.74 -12.70 0.96
C HIS A 371 12.30 -11.28 1.04
N ALA A 372 11.54 -10.26 0.59
CA ALA A 372 11.95 -8.87 0.68
C ALA A 372 12.09 -8.40 2.14
N MET A 373 11.16 -8.79 3.02
CA MET A 373 11.20 -8.48 4.46
C MET A 373 12.38 -9.17 5.16
N ILE A 374 12.59 -10.46 4.90
CA ILE A 374 13.72 -11.23 5.44
C ILE A 374 15.04 -10.63 4.97
N ASN A 375 15.15 -10.33 3.67
CA ASN A 375 16.34 -9.73 3.09
C ASN A 375 16.66 -8.35 3.69
N LEU A 376 15.65 -7.56 4.06
CA LEU A 376 15.89 -6.32 4.80
C LEU A 376 16.42 -6.62 6.21
N ALA A 377 15.77 -7.52 6.96
CA ALA A 377 16.21 -7.88 8.30
C ALA A 377 17.67 -8.37 8.32
N THR A 378 18.07 -9.23 7.38
CA THR A 378 19.45 -9.75 7.30
C THR A 378 20.48 -8.67 6.99
N GLN A 379 20.12 -7.63 6.23
CA GLN A 379 20.98 -6.46 6.01
C GLN A 379 21.14 -5.59 7.26
N LEU A 380 20.13 -5.55 8.14
CA LEU A 380 20.16 -4.75 9.36
C LEU A 380 20.93 -5.44 10.51
N ILE A 381 20.92 -6.77 10.57
CA ILE A 381 21.55 -7.56 11.64
C ILE A 381 23.02 -7.16 11.93
N PRO A 382 23.93 -6.99 10.96
CA PRO A 382 25.32 -6.62 11.25
C PRO A 382 25.47 -5.31 12.03
N SER A 383 24.65 -4.31 11.71
CA SER A 383 24.64 -3.01 12.40
C SER A 383 24.06 -3.14 13.81
N THR A 384 22.99 -3.92 13.97
CA THR A 384 22.39 -4.23 15.27
C THR A 384 23.34 -5.00 16.18
N LEU A 385 24.05 -6.00 15.63
CA LEU A 385 25.09 -6.75 16.34
C LEU A 385 26.23 -5.82 16.81
N ALA A 386 26.67 -4.91 15.94
CA ALA A 386 27.68 -3.92 16.32
C ALA A 386 27.20 -2.98 17.43
N ALA A 387 25.92 -2.59 17.43
CA ALA A 387 25.32 -1.79 18.50
C ALA A 387 25.26 -2.55 19.83
N ARG A 388 24.80 -3.81 19.80
CA ARG A 388 24.78 -4.70 20.98
C ARG A 388 26.17 -4.88 21.57
N ARG A 389 27.19 -5.07 20.73
CA ARG A 389 28.59 -5.16 21.17
C ARG A 389 29.07 -3.89 21.87
N ARG A 390 28.71 -2.69 21.36
CA ARG A 390 29.02 -1.42 22.03
C ARG A 390 28.31 -1.28 23.39
N ALA A 391 27.12 -1.85 23.51
CA ALA A 391 26.37 -1.89 24.76
C ALA A 391 26.86 -2.98 25.75
N GLY A 392 27.84 -3.81 25.36
CA GLY A 392 28.33 -4.92 26.18
C GLY A 392 27.40 -6.13 26.23
N LEU A 393 26.47 -6.24 25.28
CA LEU A 393 25.45 -7.30 25.18
C LEU A 393 25.79 -8.41 24.17
N ALA A 394 26.97 -8.34 23.56
CA ALA A 394 27.45 -9.32 22.58
C ALA A 394 28.97 -9.50 22.71
N SER A 395 29.49 -10.60 22.18
CA SER A 395 30.92 -10.90 22.24
C SER A 395 31.75 -9.87 21.47
N PRO A 396 32.98 -9.53 21.91
CA PRO A 396 33.86 -8.63 21.17
C PRO A 396 34.13 -9.12 19.74
N ALA A 397 34.36 -8.18 18.82
CA ALA A 397 34.73 -8.52 17.44
C ALA A 397 36.08 -9.25 17.45
N GLN A 398 36.16 -10.37 16.73
CA GLN A 398 37.36 -11.19 16.72
C GLN A 398 38.32 -10.78 15.60
N GLN A 399 37.79 -10.55 14.40
CA GLN A 399 38.60 -10.23 13.23
C GLN A 399 38.01 -9.06 12.43
N LEU A 400 38.56 -7.86 12.65
CA LEU A 400 38.24 -6.71 11.82
C LEU A 400 38.93 -6.84 10.45
N VAL A 401 38.19 -6.49 9.40
CA VAL A 401 38.67 -6.46 8.02
C VAL A 401 38.47 -5.07 7.43
N VAL A 402 39.18 -4.79 6.33
CA VAL A 402 38.95 -3.57 5.56
C VAL A 402 37.49 -3.55 5.07
N PRO A 403 36.80 -2.40 5.11
CA PRO A 403 35.45 -2.27 4.55
C PRO A 403 35.34 -2.88 3.14
N GLY A 404 34.24 -3.58 2.87
CA GLY A 404 34.01 -4.28 1.61
C GLY A 404 34.76 -5.62 1.45
N SER A 405 35.62 -6.00 2.40
CA SER A 405 36.31 -7.29 2.36
C SER A 405 35.50 -8.39 3.04
N PRO A 406 35.64 -9.67 2.62
CA PRO A 406 35.03 -10.81 3.29
C PRO A 406 35.45 -10.94 4.76
N GLY A 407 34.48 -11.01 5.67
CA GLY A 407 34.68 -11.16 7.12
C GLY A 407 34.23 -12.53 7.65
N ARG A 408 34.47 -12.81 8.94
CA ARG A 408 33.83 -13.95 9.62
C ARG A 408 32.32 -13.79 9.48
N SER A 409 31.66 -14.87 9.06
CA SER A 409 30.25 -14.86 8.69
C SER A 409 29.48 -15.96 9.39
N LEU A 410 28.19 -15.74 9.59
CA LEU A 410 27.24 -16.80 9.91
C LEU A 410 26.38 -17.05 8.67
N HIS A 411 26.20 -18.32 8.30
CA HIS A 411 25.27 -18.73 7.26
C HIS A 411 23.87 -18.88 7.87
N LEU A 412 22.95 -18.04 7.43
CA LEU A 412 21.54 -18.11 7.78
C LEU A 412 20.79 -18.74 6.60
N GLU A 413 20.23 -19.91 6.83
CA GLU A 413 19.32 -20.60 5.92
C GLU A 413 17.89 -20.37 6.42
N VAL A 414 17.05 -19.78 5.59
CA VAL A 414 15.62 -19.64 5.91
C VAL A 414 14.84 -20.53 4.95
N GLU A 415 14.06 -21.45 5.50
CA GLU A 415 13.19 -22.34 4.73
C GLU A 415 11.81 -21.68 4.46
N GLY A 416 11.09 -22.13 3.44
CA GLY A 416 9.73 -21.64 3.16
C GLY A 416 9.62 -20.82 1.87
N ALA A 417 8.47 -20.19 1.66
CA ALA A 417 8.13 -19.51 0.42
C ALA A 417 8.92 -18.20 0.21
N GLY A 418 9.32 -17.55 1.31
CA GLY A 418 10.22 -16.39 1.30
C GLY A 418 11.68 -16.73 1.57
N GLY A 419 12.01 -18.01 1.70
CA GLY A 419 13.30 -18.51 2.13
C GLY A 419 14.48 -18.19 1.21
N GLY A 420 15.67 -18.61 1.63
CA GLY A 420 16.93 -18.40 0.94
C GLY A 420 18.16 -18.58 1.83
N ASP A 421 19.31 -18.21 1.29
CA ASP A 421 20.61 -18.26 1.98
C ASP A 421 21.19 -16.85 2.12
N TRP A 422 21.55 -16.49 3.35
CA TRP A 422 22.24 -15.24 3.66
C TRP A 422 23.52 -15.49 4.43
N TYR A 423 24.53 -14.67 4.19
CA TYR A 423 25.77 -14.68 4.95
C TYR A 423 25.89 -13.37 5.72
N ILE A 424 25.80 -13.46 7.04
CA ILE A 424 25.76 -12.32 7.95
C ILE A 424 27.16 -12.04 8.48
N ALA A 425 27.70 -10.85 8.21
CA ALA A 425 29.00 -10.44 8.73
C ALA A 425 28.95 -10.23 10.26
N LEU A 426 29.87 -10.86 10.99
CA LEU A 426 29.84 -10.93 12.46
C LEU A 426 30.64 -9.80 13.14
N ASP A 427 31.80 -9.46 12.58
CA ASP A 427 32.80 -8.65 13.28
C ASP A 427 32.72 -7.15 12.95
N SER A 428 32.18 -6.80 11.77
CA SER A 428 32.02 -5.41 11.32
C SER A 428 30.82 -5.27 10.39
N PRO A 429 29.97 -4.24 10.55
CA PRO A 429 28.86 -3.97 9.63
C PRO A 429 29.34 -3.54 8.24
N ALA A 430 30.61 -3.13 8.10
CA ALA A 430 31.19 -2.75 6.81
C ALA A 430 31.86 -3.93 6.08
N ALA A 431 31.88 -5.12 6.69
CA ALA A 431 32.42 -6.33 6.05
C ALA A 431 31.35 -7.00 5.17
N VAL A 432 31.81 -7.79 4.20
CA VAL A 432 30.93 -8.58 3.33
C VAL A 432 30.81 -9.99 3.91
N GLY A 433 29.58 -10.49 4.02
CA GLY A 433 29.34 -11.89 4.39
C GLY A 433 29.77 -12.84 3.28
N SER A 434 30.34 -13.99 3.63
CA SER A 434 30.83 -14.97 2.64
C SER A 434 30.75 -16.40 3.14
N ALA A 435 30.51 -17.33 2.21
CA ALA A 435 30.45 -18.76 2.48
C ALA A 435 31.81 -19.32 2.93
N GLU A 436 32.89 -18.88 2.30
CA GLU A 436 34.26 -19.36 2.57
C GLU A 436 34.75 -18.99 3.97
N ARG A 437 34.10 -18.01 4.62
CA ARG A 437 34.43 -17.51 5.95
C ARG A 437 33.30 -17.76 6.94
N SER A 438 32.37 -18.65 6.60
CA SER A 438 31.31 -19.08 7.51
C SER A 438 31.91 -19.86 8.68
N VAL A 439 31.55 -19.49 9.90
CA VAL A 439 32.00 -20.15 11.14
C VAL A 439 30.86 -20.86 11.88
N ALA A 440 29.63 -20.63 11.45
CA ALA A 440 28.43 -21.19 12.02
C ALA A 440 27.27 -21.15 11.00
N GLN A 441 26.29 -22.04 11.20
CA GLN A 441 25.06 -22.09 10.43
C GLN A 441 23.85 -22.08 11.36
N VAL A 442 22.81 -21.37 10.93
CA VAL A 442 21.49 -21.35 11.56
C VAL A 442 20.45 -21.62 10.47
N ALA A 443 19.53 -22.54 10.73
CA ALA A 443 18.42 -22.87 9.83
C ALA A 443 17.06 -22.73 10.54
N LEU A 444 16.08 -22.04 9.95
CA LEU A 444 14.72 -21.91 10.49
C LEU A 444 13.68 -21.59 9.40
N ASP A 445 12.40 -21.80 9.70
CA ASP A 445 11.28 -21.45 8.81
C ASP A 445 11.11 -19.92 8.66
N ASP A 446 10.59 -19.47 7.51
CA ASP A 446 10.43 -18.05 7.18
C ASP A 446 9.54 -17.30 8.17
N VAL A 447 8.42 -17.90 8.57
CA VAL A 447 7.53 -17.32 9.58
C VAL A 447 8.20 -17.31 10.95
N GLU A 448 8.91 -18.37 11.32
CA GLU A 448 9.66 -18.45 12.59
C GLU A 448 10.73 -17.33 12.68
N PHE A 449 11.50 -17.11 11.60
CA PHE A 449 12.49 -16.03 11.56
C PHE A 449 11.85 -14.66 11.69
N CYS A 450 10.73 -14.42 11.01
CA CYS A 450 9.99 -13.18 11.13
C CYS A 450 9.43 -12.97 12.55
N GLN A 451 8.93 -14.02 13.21
CA GLN A 451 8.48 -13.95 14.61
C GLN A 451 9.65 -13.60 15.56
N LEU A 452 10.85 -14.14 15.31
CA LEU A 452 12.05 -13.78 16.06
C LEU A 452 12.41 -12.31 15.86
N VAL A 453 12.47 -11.85 14.61
CA VAL A 453 12.77 -10.46 14.26
C VAL A 453 11.74 -9.49 14.87
N ALA A 454 10.47 -9.90 14.95
CA ALA A 454 9.39 -9.16 15.59
C ALA A 454 9.39 -9.25 17.13
N GLY A 455 10.34 -9.97 17.74
CA GLY A 455 10.42 -10.14 19.19
C GLY A 455 9.22 -10.87 19.81
N HIS A 456 8.48 -11.63 19.00
CA HIS A 456 7.31 -12.40 19.43
C HIS A 456 7.71 -13.73 20.08
N ILE A 457 8.86 -14.26 19.67
CA ILE A 457 9.55 -15.40 20.27
C ILE A 457 10.93 -14.94 20.75
N SER A 458 11.37 -15.47 21.89
CA SER A 458 12.72 -15.15 22.37
C SER A 458 13.78 -15.91 21.54
N PRO A 459 15.02 -15.39 21.46
CA PRO A 459 16.12 -16.09 20.77
C PRO A 459 16.37 -17.51 21.28
N ASP A 460 16.13 -17.77 22.57
CA ASP A 460 16.34 -19.08 23.19
C ASP A 460 15.18 -20.06 22.90
N GLU A 461 13.99 -19.56 22.54
CA GLU A 461 12.81 -20.37 22.20
C GLU A 461 12.67 -20.64 20.70
N ALA A 462 13.37 -19.88 19.86
CA ALA A 462 13.28 -20.00 18.42
C ALA A 462 13.63 -21.42 17.95
N ALA A 463 12.76 -22.01 17.13
CA ALA A 463 12.93 -23.35 16.57
C ALA A 463 13.97 -23.34 15.44
N ALA A 464 15.24 -23.18 15.80
CA ALA A 464 16.36 -23.09 14.88
C ALA A 464 17.28 -24.31 14.96
N GLY A 465 17.62 -24.88 13.79
CA GLY A 465 18.78 -25.76 13.63
C GLY A 465 20.06 -24.94 13.77
N GLN A 466 21.05 -25.47 14.50
CA GLN A 466 22.26 -24.74 14.86
C GLN A 466 23.50 -25.63 14.72
N ASP A 467 24.53 -25.16 14.03
CA ASP A 467 25.83 -25.83 13.93
C ASP A 467 27.00 -24.83 13.92
N GLY A 468 28.13 -25.21 14.52
CA GLY A 468 29.35 -24.38 14.58
C GLY A 468 29.50 -23.49 15.83
N ASP A 469 30.05 -22.28 15.64
CA ASP A 469 30.39 -21.33 16.70
C ASP A 469 29.14 -20.82 17.47
N ARG A 470 28.98 -21.31 18.71
CA ARG A 470 27.81 -21.00 19.57
C ARG A 470 27.68 -19.53 19.94
N ASP A 471 28.80 -18.83 20.13
CA ASP A 471 28.77 -17.41 20.48
C ASP A 471 28.31 -16.59 19.27
N ALA A 472 28.77 -16.95 18.07
CA ALA A 472 28.31 -16.32 16.83
C ALA A 472 26.81 -16.54 16.58
N ILE A 473 26.31 -17.76 16.81
CA ILE A 473 24.89 -18.11 16.68
C ILE A 473 24.05 -17.29 17.65
N ARG A 474 24.42 -17.31 18.95
CA ARG A 474 23.72 -16.54 19.98
C ARG A 474 23.70 -15.05 19.63
N ASP A 475 24.85 -14.48 19.30
CA ASP A 475 24.98 -13.06 18.99
C ASP A 475 24.09 -12.64 17.81
N VAL A 476 23.97 -13.48 16.77
CA VAL A 476 23.11 -13.20 15.61
C VAL A 476 21.63 -13.34 15.94
N LEU A 477 21.20 -14.40 16.64
CA LEU A 477 19.79 -14.56 17.02
C LEU A 477 19.30 -13.42 17.92
N PHE A 478 20.12 -13.01 18.89
CA PHE A 478 19.83 -11.87 19.75
C PHE A 478 19.87 -10.53 18.99
N ALA A 479 20.76 -10.38 18.00
CA ALA A 479 20.77 -9.21 17.13
C ALA A 479 19.52 -9.14 16.24
N ALA A 480 19.04 -10.27 15.71
CA ALA A 480 17.80 -10.35 14.95
C ALA A 480 16.60 -9.93 15.81
N ALA A 481 16.46 -10.48 17.02
CA ALA A 481 15.37 -10.09 17.93
C ALA A 481 15.41 -8.61 18.31
N SER A 482 16.60 -8.03 18.46
CA SER A 482 16.79 -6.61 18.79
C SER A 482 16.41 -5.63 17.66
N LEU A 483 15.94 -6.11 16.51
CA LEU A 483 15.35 -5.26 15.47
C LEU A 483 13.92 -4.84 15.82
N SER A 484 13.21 -5.65 16.61
CA SER A 484 11.87 -5.33 17.08
C SER A 484 11.86 -4.09 17.98
N ARG A 485 10.74 -3.37 17.95
CA ARG A 485 10.50 -2.16 18.72
C ARG A 485 9.00 -1.92 18.86
N LEU A 486 8.64 -1.08 19.82
CA LEU A 486 7.34 -0.41 19.85
C LEU A 486 7.36 0.79 18.90
#